data_AF-A0A2M9PCB2-F1
#
_entry.id   AF-A0A2M9PCB2-F1
#
_cell.length_a   1.000
_cell.length_b   1.000
_cell.length_c   1.000
_cell.angle_alpha   90.00
_cell.angle_beta   90.00
_cell.angle_gamma   90.00
#
_symmetry.space_group_name_H-M   'P 1'
#
loop_
_entity.id
_entity.type
_entity.pdbx_description
1 polymer ?
#
loop_
_entity_poly.entity_id
_entity_poly.type
_entity_poly.pdbx_seq_one_letter_code
_entity_poly.pdbx_strand_id
1 'polypeptide(L)'
;MIRFSDGIFTELKEIRSFLYHRMYRHWTVQRMRRKAKRVVRELFETFLEAPELLPEGWSQCGGLDDTARARAVSDYISGMTDRFALQEHRKLTDPLVKG
;
A
#
# COMPACT_ATOMS: atom_id res chain seq x y z
N MET A 1 18.47 24.46 0.12
CA MET A 1 18.00 23.53 1.18
C MET A 1 16.85 24.19 1.91
N ILE A 2 15.68 23.55 2.00
CA ILE A 2 14.50 24.09 2.69
C ILE A 2 14.50 23.55 4.13
N ARG A 3 14.53 24.42 5.15
CA ARG A 3 14.45 24.04 6.57
C ARG A 3 13.64 25.05 7.39
N PHE A 4 13.01 24.58 8.45
CA PHE A 4 12.39 25.45 9.46
C PHE A 4 13.46 26.21 10.25
N SER A 5 13.08 27.33 10.86
CA SER A 5 13.89 27.98 11.89
C SER A 5 14.07 27.05 13.10
N ASP A 6 15.15 27.24 13.84
CA ASP A 6 15.53 26.33 14.94
C ASP A 6 14.46 26.25 16.05
N GLY A 7 13.75 27.36 16.32
CA GLY A 7 12.63 27.40 17.26
C GLY A 7 11.47 26.50 16.82
N ILE A 8 10.96 26.72 15.60
CA ILE A 8 9.87 25.92 15.02
C ILE A 8 10.26 24.44 14.91
N PHE A 9 11.52 24.15 14.57
CA PHE A 9 11.98 22.78 14.46
C PHE A 9 11.99 22.05 15.81
N THR A 10 12.28 22.76 16.90
CA THR A 10 12.26 22.20 18.27
C THR A 10 10.84 21.87 18.70
N GLU A 11 9.89 22.81 18.54
CA GLU A 11 8.48 22.57 18.84
C GLU A 11 7.88 21.43 18.01
N LEU A 12 8.22 21.37 16.71
CA LEU A 12 7.77 20.30 15.83
C LEU A 12 8.28 18.92 16.26
N LYS A 13 9.49 18.82 16.83
CA LYS A 13 10.01 17.56 17.39
C LYS A 13 9.18 17.08 18.57
N GLU A 14 8.78 17.99 19.46
CA GLU A 14 7.96 17.65 20.62
C GLU A 14 6.59 17.11 20.20
N ILE A 15 5.93 17.79 19.26
CA ILE A 15 4.64 17.35 18.70
C ILE A 15 4.79 15.98 18.02
N ARG A 16 5.82 15.78 17.20
CA ARG A 16 6.07 14.49 16.53
C ARG A 16 6.30 13.37 17.55
N SER A 17 7.07 13.62 18.61
CA SER A 17 7.30 12.64 19.67
C SER A 17 5.98 12.28 20.38
N PHE A 18 5.18 13.28 20.74
CA PHE A 18 3.88 13.06 21.36
C PHE A 18 2.95 12.20 20.48
N LEU A 19 2.79 12.57 19.20
CA LEU A 19 1.97 11.84 18.24
C LEU A 19 2.49 10.42 17.99
N TYR A 20 3.81 10.23 17.94
CA TYR A 20 4.43 8.92 17.77
C TYR A 20 4.05 7.96 18.89
N HIS A 21 4.16 8.41 20.14
CA HIS A 21 3.87 7.58 21.30
C HIS A 21 2.36 7.36 21.52
N ARG A 22 1.55 8.40 21.30
CA ARG A 22 0.12 8.39 21.68
C ARG A 22 -0.83 8.03 20.55
N MET A 23 -0.49 8.33 19.30
CA MET A 23 -1.37 8.12 18.14
C MET A 23 -0.89 6.96 17.27
N TYR A 24 0.32 7.04 16.71
CA TYR A 24 0.79 6.06 15.71
C TYR A 24 1.01 4.65 16.28
N ARG A 25 1.34 4.55 17.58
CA ARG A 25 1.51 3.26 18.27
C ARG A 25 0.26 2.78 18.99
N HIS A 26 -0.85 3.51 18.90
CA HIS A 26 -2.12 3.08 19.48
C HIS A 26 -2.58 1.75 18.85
N TRP A 27 -3.15 0.86 19.67
CA TRP A 27 -3.45 -0.52 19.26
C TRP A 27 -4.41 -0.61 18.07
N THR A 28 -5.36 0.32 17.94
CA THR A 28 -6.28 0.40 16.79
C THR A 28 -5.54 0.70 15.49
N VAL A 29 -4.62 1.66 15.51
CA VAL A 29 -3.77 2.02 14.37
C VAL A 29 -2.88 0.86 13.98
N GLN A 30 -2.26 0.20 14.96
CA GLN A 30 -1.42 -0.97 14.71
C GLN A 30 -2.22 -2.14 14.10
N ARG A 31 -3.44 -2.38 14.56
CA ARG A 31 -4.32 -3.41 14.01
C ARG A 31 -4.68 -3.11 12.56
N MET A 32 -5.03 -1.87 12.24
CA MET A 32 -5.31 -1.46 10.86
C MET A 32 -4.07 -1.55 9.98
N ARG A 33 -2.89 -1.15 10.47
CA ARG A 33 -1.62 -1.30 9.76
C ARG A 33 -1.30 -2.75 9.42
N ARG A 34 -1.56 -3.69 10.34
CA ARG A 34 -1.38 -5.13 10.08
C ARG A 34 -2.32 -5.64 8.99
N LYS A 35 -3.58 -5.22 9.00
CA LYS A 35 -4.55 -5.57 7.94
C LYS A 35 -4.15 -5.00 6.59
N ALA A 36 -3.82 -3.71 6.52
CA ALA A 36 -3.39 -3.06 5.29
C ALA A 36 -2.12 -3.72 4.70
N LYS A 37 -1.13 -4.06 5.56
CA LYS A 37 0.07 -4.78 5.12
C LYS A 37 -0.26 -6.14 4.48
N ARG A 38 -1.26 -6.85 5.02
CA ARG A 38 -1.71 -8.13 4.47
C ARG A 38 -2.33 -7.94 3.09
N VAL A 39 -3.27 -7.00 2.97
CA VAL A 39 -3.96 -6.69 1.71
C VAL A 39 -2.96 -6.33 0.61
N VAL A 40 -2.03 -5.41 0.87
CA VAL A 40 -1.02 -5.00 -0.12
C VAL A 40 -0.12 -6.15 -0.53
N ARG A 41 0.28 -7.01 0.41
CA ARG A 41 1.10 -8.19 0.12
C ARG A 41 0.34 -9.17 -0.78
N GLU A 42 -0.87 -9.55 -0.40
CA GLU A 42 -1.65 -10.55 -1.12
C GLU A 42 -2.00 -10.04 -2.53
N LEU A 43 -2.31 -8.74 -2.68
CA LEU A 43 -2.45 -8.11 -4.00
C LEU A 43 -1.17 -8.23 -4.84
N PHE A 44 -0.02 -7.88 -4.25
CA PHE A 44 1.26 -7.93 -4.95
C PHE A 44 1.63 -9.36 -5.39
N GLU A 45 1.50 -10.33 -4.50
CA GLU A 45 1.78 -11.74 -4.78
C GLU A 45 0.84 -12.26 -5.87
N THR A 46 -0.46 -11.99 -5.76
CA THR A 46 -1.47 -12.42 -6.75
C THR A 46 -1.18 -11.88 -8.15
N PHE A 47 -0.91 -10.58 -8.29
CA PHE A 47 -0.62 -9.97 -9.60
C PHE A 47 0.75 -10.35 -10.16
N LEU A 48 1.72 -10.67 -9.30
CA LEU A 48 3.03 -11.12 -9.74
C LEU A 48 2.98 -12.55 -10.29
N GLU A 49 2.17 -13.42 -9.66
CA GLU A 49 1.94 -14.81 -10.07
C GLU A 49 1.02 -14.91 -11.29
N ALA A 50 -0.02 -14.07 -11.35
CA ALA A 50 -1.01 -14.06 -12.43
C ALA A 50 -1.21 -12.62 -12.98
N PRO A 51 -0.27 -12.12 -13.81
CA PRO A 51 -0.34 -10.79 -14.42
C PRO A 51 -1.59 -10.56 -15.28
N GLU A 52 -2.21 -11.61 -15.79
CA GLU A 52 -3.46 -11.56 -16.56
C GLU A 52 -4.66 -11.06 -15.74
N LEU A 53 -4.57 -11.10 -14.40
CA LEU A 53 -5.60 -10.56 -13.51
C LEU A 53 -5.53 -9.04 -13.38
N LEU A 54 -4.45 -8.41 -13.86
CA LEU A 54 -4.37 -6.96 -13.93
C LEU A 54 -5.33 -6.39 -14.98
N PRO A 55 -5.83 -5.16 -14.81
CA PRO A 55 -6.63 -4.50 -15.83
C PRO A 55 -5.92 -4.37 -17.18
N GLU A 56 -6.73 -4.21 -18.22
CA GLU A 56 -6.24 -3.94 -19.57
C GLU A 56 -5.27 -2.75 -19.58
N GLY A 57 -4.10 -2.94 -20.19
CA GLY A 57 -2.99 -1.98 -20.19
C GLY A 57 -1.91 -2.27 -19.14
N TRP A 58 -2.22 -2.98 -18.05
CA TRP A 58 -1.24 -3.38 -17.03
C TRP A 58 -0.82 -4.85 -17.16
N SER A 59 -1.70 -5.71 -17.69
CA SER A 59 -1.44 -7.15 -17.88
C SER A 59 -0.28 -7.48 -18.84
N GLN A 60 0.12 -6.51 -19.67
CA GLN A 60 1.27 -6.64 -20.59
C GLN A 60 2.60 -6.88 -19.84
N CYS A 61 2.65 -6.62 -18.53
CA CYS A 61 3.84 -6.87 -17.73
C CYS A 61 4.21 -8.36 -17.58
N GLY A 62 3.32 -9.29 -17.93
CA GLY A 62 3.61 -10.73 -17.90
C GLY A 62 4.76 -11.16 -18.84
N GLY A 63 5.02 -10.41 -19.91
CA GLY A 63 6.15 -10.67 -20.81
C GLY A 63 7.47 -10.03 -20.39
N LEU A 64 7.50 -9.29 -19.28
CA LEU A 64 8.68 -8.60 -18.78
C LEU A 64 9.53 -9.52 -17.89
N ASP A 65 10.80 -9.14 -17.68
CA ASP A 65 11.63 -9.74 -16.64
C ASP A 65 11.02 -9.54 -15.24
N ASP A 66 11.48 -10.33 -14.28
CA ASP A 66 10.92 -10.35 -12.92
C ASP A 66 10.99 -8.98 -12.22
N THR A 67 12.03 -8.20 -12.47
CA THR A 67 12.21 -6.89 -11.83
C THR A 67 11.26 -5.86 -12.43
N ALA A 68 11.16 -5.81 -13.75
CA ALA A 68 10.27 -4.93 -14.48
C ALA A 68 8.80 -5.29 -14.22
N ARG A 69 8.47 -6.59 -14.12
CA ARG A 69 7.14 -7.07 -13.74
C ARG A 69 6.77 -6.66 -12.32
N ALA A 70 7.66 -6.92 -11.35
CA ALA A 70 7.46 -6.47 -9.96
C ALA A 70 7.29 -4.96 -9.84
N ARG A 71 8.01 -4.18 -10.68
CA ARG A 71 7.89 -2.73 -10.74
C ARG A 71 6.52 -2.30 -11.26
N ALA A 72 6.06 -2.85 -12.37
CA ALA A 72 4.74 -2.55 -12.95
C ALA A 72 3.61 -2.87 -11.96
N VAL A 73 3.66 -4.04 -11.29
CA VAL A 73 2.69 -4.40 -10.25
C VAL A 73 2.73 -3.41 -9.08
N SER A 74 3.93 -2.99 -8.64
CA SER A 74 4.09 -2.00 -7.57
C SER A 74 3.47 -0.66 -7.94
N ASP A 75 3.71 -0.19 -9.17
CA ASP A 75 3.19 1.09 -9.66
C ASP A 75 1.65 1.04 -9.74
N TYR A 76 1.07 -0.06 -10.23
CA TYR A 76 -0.38 -0.27 -10.24
C TYR A 76 -0.99 -0.21 -8.83
N ILE A 77 -0.42 -0.96 -7.87
CA ILE A 77 -0.91 -1.00 -6.48
C ILE A 77 -0.76 0.38 -5.82
N SER A 78 0.33 1.10 -6.08
CA SER A 78 0.55 2.44 -5.52
C SER A 78 -0.45 3.49 -6.04
N GLY A 79 -1.03 3.27 -7.21
CA GLY A 79 -2.09 4.11 -7.78
C GLY A 79 -3.48 3.88 -7.17
N MET A 80 -3.65 2.86 -6.33
CA MET A 80 -4.93 2.55 -5.71
C MET A 80 -5.23 3.46 -4.52
N THR A 81 -6.52 3.80 -4.36
CA THR A 81 -7.02 4.31 -3.08
C THR A 81 -7.26 3.17 -2.11
N ASP A 82 -7.23 3.44 -0.79
CA ASP A 82 -7.52 2.43 0.25
C ASP A 82 -8.82 1.65 -0.01
N ARG A 83 -9.88 2.37 -0.39
CA ARG A 83 -11.19 1.77 -0.69
C ARG A 83 -11.10 0.84 -1.90
N PHE A 84 -10.41 1.25 -2.95
CA PHE A 84 -10.26 0.45 -4.16
C PHE A 84 -9.41 -0.80 -3.89
N ALA A 85 -8.28 -0.67 -3.21
CA ALA A 85 -7.41 -1.80 -2.87
C ALA A 85 -8.16 -2.88 -2.06
N LEU A 86 -8.98 -2.48 -1.09
CA LEU A 86 -9.81 -3.40 -0.31
C LEU A 86 -10.90 -4.08 -1.14
N GLN A 87 -11.51 -3.36 -2.07
CA GLN A 87 -12.51 -3.94 -2.98
C GLN A 87 -11.88 -4.93 -3.94
N GLU A 88 -10.74 -4.57 -4.53
CA GLU A 88 -10.04 -5.41 -5.50
C GLU A 88 -9.48 -6.67 -4.84
N HIS A 89 -8.86 -6.53 -3.67
CA HIS A 89 -8.42 -7.67 -2.85
C HIS A 89 -9.56 -8.62 -2.53
N ARG A 90 -10.73 -8.08 -2.21
CA ARG A 90 -11.92 -8.89 -1.94
C ARG A 90 -12.39 -9.65 -3.17
N LYS A 91 -12.45 -9.03 -4.36
CA LYS A 91 -12.81 -9.73 -5.60
C LYS A 91 -11.87 -10.89 -5.93
N LEU A 92 -10.58 -10.73 -5.63
CA LEU A 92 -9.55 -11.73 -5.93
C LEU A 92 -9.51 -12.89 -4.92
N THR A 93 -9.99 -12.69 -3.69
CA THR A 93 -9.83 -13.67 -2.60
C THR A 93 -11.14 -14.24 -2.07
N ASP A 94 -12.28 -13.57 -2.27
CA ASP A 94 -13.60 -14.01 -1.80
C ASP A 94 -14.34 -14.71 -2.96
N PRO A 95 -14.47 -16.05 -2.95
CA PRO A 95 -15.12 -16.78 -4.04
C PRO A 95 -16.62 -16.49 -4.17
N LEU A 96 -17.22 -15.81 -3.18
CA LEU A 96 -18.62 -15.39 -3.22
C LEU A 96 -18.81 -14.01 -3.87
N VAL A 97 -17.72 -13.28 -4.11
CA VAL A 97 -17.74 -11.98 -4.80
C VAL A 97 -17.43 -12.20 -6.28
N LYS A 98 -18.32 -11.71 -7.15
CA LYS A 98 -18.06 -11.74 -8.59
C LYS A 98 -16.96 -10.71 -8.93
N GLY A 99 -15.94 -11.18 -9.63
CA GLY A 99 -14.91 -10.37 -10.29
C GLY A 99 -15.48 -9.54 -11.42
#